data_AF-A0AAN8ZLJ5-F1
#
_entry.id   AF-A0AAN8ZLJ5-F1
#
_cell.length_a   1.000
_cell.length_b   1.000
_cell.length_c   1.000
_cell.angle_alpha   90.00
_cell.angle_beta   90.00
_cell.angle_gamma   90.00
#
_symmetry.space_group_name_H-M   'P 1'
#
loop_
_entity.id
_entity.type
_entity.pdbx_description
1 polymer ?
#
loop_
_entity_poly.entity_id
_entity_poly.type
_entity_poly.pdbx_seq_one_letter_code
_entity_poly.pdbx_strand_id
1 'polypeptide(L)'
;MENRNLPVPYPQHYSLQNDVVVGVSQPPYLRNMYPPATDLVAPCYSSDETLDSLLSNLSLSDDLHYPQLVSNDSFLGDYDSWLQDSDQTTVGSLQRARIQHVVEDNLGAPRNLGVYDMNGSYNFKPQHYSSMYNHCSIRPRNMFDFRSDNNNPLHNQRVNRSQQDFRHLSLKDLKGLIVFLAKDQHWCRILQRKFENPSVEEVELVLAEVIDHAPELMQDPFGNYLVQKLIEICDEEQRTQILASMTKIQFQLNSCGSENVGAFNNTEADCYALRPGIVALTKDNNGHHVIQQCLKLFSAEIIKYLLDEVAINCLGIATDKNGCCVLQQCMNYSQGKSRMTLMAQIIANALILAEDPYGNYVVQHMLGLRIPQVTTNLLKRLKGSYVSLSQNKYGSNVVEKCLSESDEDQSTKIIMELLQSPDISMLLLDPYGNYVIQKAWGVAKGHVREGIF
;
A
#
# COMPACT_ATOMS: atom_id res chain seq x y z
N MET A 1 83.41 -1.24 -23.90
CA MET A 1 82.52 -2.20 -23.25
C MET A 1 81.19 -1.50 -22.99
N GLU A 2 80.10 -2.22 -23.24
CA GLU A 2 78.75 -1.78 -23.57
C GLU A 2 77.99 -0.99 -22.48
N ASN A 3 77.08 -0.10 -22.93
CA ASN A 3 75.61 -0.17 -22.68
C ASN A 3 74.97 1.13 -23.20
N ARG A 4 74.42 1.15 -24.42
CA ARG A 4 73.04 0.77 -24.83
C ARG A 4 71.94 1.59 -24.15
N ASN A 5 71.42 2.54 -24.93
CA ASN A 5 70.10 3.16 -24.80
C ASN A 5 68.99 2.11 -24.73
N LEU A 6 68.04 2.28 -23.81
CA LEU A 6 66.68 1.76 -23.92
C LEU A 6 65.68 2.85 -23.49
N PRO A 7 64.60 3.10 -24.26
CA PRO A 7 63.60 4.11 -23.96
C PRO A 7 62.40 3.58 -23.16
N VAL A 8 61.69 4.54 -22.55
CA VAL A 8 60.48 4.44 -21.72
C VAL A 8 59.30 3.81 -22.49
N PRO A 9 58.53 2.87 -21.90
CA PRO A 9 57.24 2.46 -22.43
C PRO A 9 56.06 3.11 -21.68
N TYR A 10 55.18 3.75 -22.45
CA TYR A 10 53.79 4.07 -22.08
C TYR A 10 52.96 2.78 -21.99
N PRO A 11 52.00 2.65 -21.06
CA PRO A 11 51.00 1.58 -21.12
C PRO A 11 49.87 1.94 -22.09
N GLN A 12 49.56 0.97 -22.94
CA GLN A 12 48.54 0.97 -23.98
C GLN A 12 47.13 0.69 -23.45
N HIS A 13 46.15 1.19 -24.21
CA HIS A 13 44.74 0.84 -24.16
C HIS A 13 44.50 -0.68 -24.15
N TYR A 14 43.70 -1.16 -23.20
CA TYR A 14 43.10 -2.49 -23.27
C TYR A 14 41.62 -2.37 -23.66
N SER A 15 41.34 -2.85 -24.87
CA SER A 15 40.02 -3.30 -25.30
C SER A 15 39.71 -4.64 -24.63
N LEU A 16 38.56 -4.78 -24.00
CA LEU A 16 38.06 -6.08 -23.53
C LEU A 16 37.00 -6.58 -24.50
N GLN A 17 37.36 -7.68 -25.18
CA GLN A 17 36.49 -8.50 -26.00
C GLN A 17 35.57 -9.37 -25.12
N ASN A 18 34.43 -9.68 -25.72
CA ASN A 18 33.40 -10.59 -25.25
C ASN A 18 33.94 -11.97 -24.89
N ASP A 19 33.72 -12.41 -23.65
CA ASP A 19 33.71 -13.82 -23.30
C ASP A 19 32.29 -14.28 -22.94
N VAL A 20 31.83 -15.24 -23.73
CA VAL A 20 30.56 -15.95 -23.62
C VAL A 20 30.70 -16.99 -22.50
N VAL A 21 29.91 -16.85 -21.42
CA VAL A 21 29.70 -17.92 -20.44
C VAL A 21 28.30 -18.48 -20.61
N VAL A 22 28.26 -19.77 -20.95
CA VAL A 22 27.07 -20.58 -21.17
C VAL A 22 26.42 -20.97 -19.84
N GLY A 23 25.16 -20.55 -19.66
CA GLY A 23 24.05 -21.41 -19.24
C GLY A 23 24.03 -21.99 -17.82
N VAL A 24 23.29 -21.33 -16.91
CA VAL A 24 22.39 -22.03 -15.98
C VAL A 24 21.00 -21.38 -16.14
N SER A 25 20.06 -22.17 -16.67
CA SER A 25 18.70 -21.78 -17.04
C SER A 25 17.79 -21.53 -15.83
N GLN A 26 17.23 -20.32 -15.71
CA GLN A 26 16.05 -20.04 -14.89
C GLN A 26 14.77 -19.96 -15.77
N PRO A 27 13.60 -20.35 -15.26
CA PRO A 27 12.36 -20.46 -16.05
C PRO A 27 11.76 -19.10 -16.48
N PRO A 28 11.02 -19.04 -17.61
CA PRO A 28 10.76 -17.81 -18.35
C PRO A 28 9.47 -17.06 -17.93
N TYR A 29 9.35 -16.65 -16.67
CA TYR A 29 8.19 -15.84 -16.21
C TYR A 29 8.52 -14.56 -15.43
N LEU A 30 9.78 -14.09 -15.38
CA LEU A 30 10.14 -12.90 -14.59
C LEU A 30 10.94 -11.82 -15.33
N ARG A 31 10.91 -11.77 -16.67
CA ARG A 31 11.80 -10.88 -17.44
C ARG A 31 11.27 -9.47 -17.77
N ASN A 32 10.03 -9.10 -17.43
CA ASN A 32 9.48 -7.79 -17.80
C ASN A 32 8.84 -7.04 -16.61
N MET A 33 9.61 -6.73 -15.56
CA MET A 33 9.09 -5.89 -14.45
C MET A 33 9.75 -4.53 -14.25
N TYR A 34 10.72 -4.12 -15.06
CA TYR A 34 11.24 -2.74 -15.03
C TYR A 34 11.78 -2.33 -16.41
N PRO A 35 11.17 -1.39 -17.14
CA PRO A 35 11.89 -0.71 -18.21
C PRO A 35 12.99 0.19 -17.61
N PRO A 36 14.11 0.40 -18.32
CA PRO A 36 15.15 1.31 -17.87
C PRO A 36 14.62 2.74 -17.82
N ALA A 37 15.01 3.48 -16.78
CA ALA A 37 14.67 4.88 -16.59
C ALA A 37 15.31 5.74 -17.67
N THR A 38 14.58 6.03 -18.74
CA THR A 38 14.90 7.08 -19.70
C THR A 38 13.63 7.84 -20.08
N ASP A 39 13.63 9.15 -19.78
CA ASP A 39 12.76 10.21 -20.29
C ASP A 39 11.25 9.99 -20.18
N LEU A 40 10.73 9.93 -18.95
CA LEU A 40 9.35 10.37 -18.69
C LEU A 40 9.37 11.88 -18.45
N VAL A 41 9.21 12.65 -19.52
CA VAL A 41 8.84 14.07 -19.43
C VAL A 41 7.48 14.11 -18.73
N ALA A 42 7.43 14.69 -17.52
CA ALA A 42 6.18 14.94 -16.81
C ALA A 42 5.26 15.75 -17.73
N PRO A 43 4.03 15.29 -18.02
CA PRO A 43 3.15 16.06 -18.91
C PRO A 43 2.79 17.39 -18.25
N CYS A 44 2.89 18.49 -18.99
CA CYS A 44 2.36 19.78 -18.56
C CYS A 44 0.84 19.69 -18.55
N TYR A 45 0.27 19.58 -17.36
CA TYR A 45 -1.16 19.39 -17.17
C TYR A 45 -1.87 20.70 -16.83
N SER A 46 -2.99 21.01 -17.50
CA SER A 46 -3.77 22.24 -17.34
C SER A 46 -4.68 22.21 -16.09
N SER A 47 -5.25 23.36 -15.73
CA SER A 47 -6.04 23.57 -14.51
C SER A 47 -7.45 22.98 -14.52
N ASP A 48 -7.95 22.50 -15.67
CA ASP A 48 -9.35 22.03 -15.86
C ASP A 48 -9.46 20.51 -16.15
N GLU A 49 -8.50 19.71 -15.69
CA GLU A 49 -8.54 18.27 -15.93
C GLU A 49 -9.60 17.54 -15.10
N THR A 50 -10.57 16.95 -15.80
CA THR A 50 -11.56 16.03 -15.24
C THR A 50 -10.97 14.63 -15.05
N LEU A 51 -11.60 13.82 -14.19
CA LEU A 51 -11.22 12.41 -14.00
C LEU A 51 -11.20 11.63 -15.33
N ASP A 52 -12.15 11.90 -16.23
CA ASP A 52 -12.23 11.24 -17.54
C ASP A 52 -11.07 11.66 -18.47
N SER A 53 -10.59 12.91 -18.38
CA SER A 53 -9.40 13.38 -19.10
C SER A 53 -8.14 12.64 -18.61
N LEU A 54 -7.99 12.51 -17.28
CA LEU A 54 -6.88 11.76 -16.69
C LEU A 54 -6.90 10.29 -17.11
N LEU A 55 -8.08 9.64 -17.07
CA LEU A 55 -8.23 8.26 -17.52
C LEU A 55 -7.93 8.08 -19.00
N SER A 56 -8.32 9.04 -19.85
CA SER A 56 -8.03 8.99 -21.28
C SER A 56 -6.52 9.05 -21.55
N ASN A 57 -5.78 9.89 -20.81
CA ASN A 57 -4.33 9.98 -20.90
C ASN A 57 -3.62 8.71 -20.42
N LEU A 58 -4.16 8.04 -19.39
CA LEU A 58 -3.63 6.77 -18.89
C LEU A 58 -3.99 5.58 -19.79
N SER A 59 -5.12 5.65 -20.51
CA SER A 59 -5.58 4.57 -21.38
C SER A 59 -4.80 4.49 -22.71
N LEU A 60 -4.01 5.50 -23.05
CA LEU A 60 -3.19 5.53 -24.27
C LEU A 60 -1.98 4.58 -24.23
N SER A 61 -1.74 3.85 -23.13
CA SER A 61 -0.64 2.88 -23.01
C SER A 61 -1.07 1.40 -22.99
N ASP A 62 -2.36 1.08 -22.93
CA ASP A 62 -2.85 -0.30 -22.71
C ASP A 62 -3.75 -0.82 -23.85
N ASP A 63 -3.20 -1.03 -25.04
CA ASP A 63 -3.81 -1.92 -26.04
C ASP A 63 -3.48 -3.39 -25.70
N LEU A 64 -4.09 -3.91 -24.63
CA LEU A 64 -4.23 -5.35 -24.44
C LEU A 64 -5.55 -5.79 -25.06
N HIS A 65 -5.48 -6.21 -26.32
CA HIS A 65 -6.57 -6.88 -27.04
C HIS A 65 -7.02 -8.14 -26.29
N TYR A 66 -8.16 -8.06 -25.61
CA TYR A 66 -9.00 -9.23 -25.32
C TYR A 66 -10.05 -9.37 -26.45
N PRO A 67 -10.41 -10.60 -26.86
CA PRO A 67 -11.32 -10.81 -27.98
C PRO A 67 -12.68 -10.17 -27.68
N GLN A 68 -13.06 -9.19 -28.50
CA GLN A 68 -14.41 -8.64 -28.48
C GLN A 68 -15.40 -9.75 -28.87
N LEU A 69 -16.22 -10.18 -27.93
CA LEU A 69 -17.49 -10.82 -28.27
C LEU A 69 -18.34 -9.77 -28.99
N VAL A 70 -18.65 -10.07 -30.25
CA VAL A 70 -19.42 -9.21 -31.15
C VAL A 70 -20.78 -8.92 -30.50
N SER A 71 -21.03 -7.65 -30.20
CA SER A 71 -22.30 -7.12 -29.76
C SER A 71 -23.31 -7.19 -30.89
N ASN A 72 -24.22 -8.16 -30.85
CA ASN A 72 -25.45 -8.12 -31.65
C ASN A 72 -26.54 -7.40 -30.84
N ASP A 73 -26.66 -6.09 -31.04
CA ASP A 73 -27.67 -5.21 -30.43
C ASP A 73 -29.11 -5.39 -31.01
N SER A 74 -29.47 -6.60 -31.44
CA SER A 74 -30.79 -6.86 -32.07
C SER A 74 -31.64 -7.93 -31.37
N PHE A 75 -31.27 -8.39 -30.18
CA PHE A 75 -31.91 -9.54 -29.53
C PHE A 75 -32.64 -9.23 -28.21
N LEU A 76 -33.35 -8.09 -28.15
CA LEU A 76 -34.32 -7.80 -27.07
C LEU A 76 -35.72 -8.38 -27.35
N GLY A 77 -35.91 -9.09 -28.48
CA GLY A 77 -37.21 -9.52 -28.97
C GLY A 77 -37.58 -11.00 -28.77
N ASP A 78 -36.68 -11.86 -28.26
CA ASP A 78 -36.85 -13.33 -28.34
C ASP A 78 -36.74 -14.06 -26.98
N TYR A 79 -36.86 -13.34 -25.86
CA TYR A 79 -36.77 -13.94 -24.53
C TYR A 79 -37.97 -14.87 -24.20
N ASP A 80 -39.14 -14.60 -24.79
CA ASP A 80 -40.35 -15.44 -24.64
C ASP A 80 -40.21 -16.81 -25.33
N SER A 81 -39.34 -16.94 -26.34
CA SER A 81 -39.12 -18.21 -27.04
C SER A 81 -38.25 -19.18 -26.23
N TRP A 82 -37.40 -18.68 -25.33
CA TRP A 82 -36.48 -19.52 -24.54
C TRP A 82 -37.17 -20.13 -23.30
N LEU A 83 -38.15 -19.42 -22.73
CA LEU A 83 -38.96 -19.90 -21.62
C LEU A 83 -39.84 -21.10 -21.99
N GLN A 84 -40.30 -21.21 -23.24
CA GLN A 84 -41.17 -22.31 -23.68
C GLN A 84 -40.45 -23.67 -23.84
N ASP A 85 -39.11 -23.68 -23.96
CA ASP A 85 -38.32 -24.92 -24.14
C ASP A 85 -37.72 -25.45 -22.81
N SER A 86 -37.64 -24.60 -21.78
CA SER A 86 -36.96 -24.91 -20.52
C SER A 86 -37.82 -25.64 -19.48
N ASP A 87 -39.15 -25.69 -19.67
CA ASP A 87 -40.10 -26.19 -18.66
C ASP A 87 -40.21 -27.72 -18.55
N GLN A 88 -39.43 -28.50 -19.32
CA GLN A 88 -39.55 -29.98 -19.35
C GLN A 88 -38.27 -30.78 -19.07
N THR A 89 -37.19 -30.18 -18.55
CA THR A 89 -36.04 -30.99 -18.13
C THR A 89 -35.98 -31.14 -16.61
N THR A 90 -35.91 -32.40 -16.16
CA THR A 90 -35.70 -32.78 -14.75
C THR A 90 -34.43 -32.16 -14.15
N VAL A 91 -33.51 -31.72 -15.00
CA VAL A 91 -32.27 -31.03 -14.65
C VAL A 91 -32.53 -29.61 -14.13
N GLY A 92 -33.42 -28.83 -14.77
CA GLY A 92 -33.77 -27.48 -14.32
C GLY A 92 -34.48 -27.47 -12.97
N SER A 93 -35.37 -28.43 -12.74
CA SER A 93 -36.07 -28.59 -11.45
C SER A 93 -35.15 -29.09 -10.32
N LEU A 94 -34.18 -29.97 -10.62
CA LEU A 94 -33.16 -30.41 -9.66
C LEU A 94 -32.14 -29.31 -9.35
N GLN A 95 -31.78 -28.47 -10.33
CA GLN A 95 -30.96 -27.28 -10.11
C GLN A 95 -31.69 -26.26 -9.23
N ARG A 96 -32.95 -25.90 -9.54
CA ARG A 96 -33.75 -25.01 -8.68
C ARG A 96 -33.88 -25.56 -7.26
N ALA A 97 -34.18 -26.84 -7.09
CA ALA A 97 -34.30 -27.46 -5.77
C ALA A 97 -32.98 -27.48 -4.98
N ARG A 98 -31.83 -27.75 -5.62
CA ARG A 98 -30.51 -27.72 -4.94
C ARG A 98 -30.06 -26.30 -4.62
N ILE A 99 -30.33 -25.35 -5.50
CA ILE A 99 -29.97 -23.95 -5.28
C ILE A 99 -30.85 -23.37 -4.18
N GLN A 100 -32.14 -23.69 -4.15
CA GLN A 100 -33.03 -23.33 -3.07
C GLN A 100 -32.54 -23.89 -1.72
N HIS A 101 -32.03 -25.13 -1.69
CA HIS A 101 -31.42 -25.70 -0.50
C HIS A 101 -30.12 -24.99 -0.08
N VAL A 102 -29.24 -24.63 -1.02
CA VAL A 102 -27.99 -23.88 -0.73
C VAL A 102 -28.29 -22.45 -0.25
N VAL A 103 -29.32 -21.82 -0.80
CA VAL A 103 -29.80 -20.49 -0.37
C VAL A 103 -30.44 -20.58 1.00
N GLU A 104 -31.32 -21.56 1.26
CA GLU A 104 -32.00 -21.77 2.53
C GLU A 104 -31.06 -22.20 3.67
N ASP A 105 -30.07 -23.07 3.40
CA ASP A 105 -29.10 -23.55 4.39
C ASP A 105 -28.07 -22.47 4.77
N ASN A 106 -27.78 -21.51 3.88
CA ASN A 106 -26.83 -20.41 4.16
C ASN A 106 -27.48 -19.11 4.64
N LEU A 107 -28.81 -18.99 4.57
CA LEU A 107 -29.58 -17.87 5.15
C LEU A 107 -29.58 -17.83 6.69
N GLY A 108 -29.07 -18.88 7.35
CA GLY A 108 -29.04 -19.00 8.81
C GLY A 108 -27.72 -18.61 9.50
N ALA A 109 -26.63 -18.33 8.76
CA ALA A 109 -25.33 -18.03 9.36
C ALA A 109 -24.95 -16.56 9.14
N PRO A 110 -25.19 -15.66 10.13
CA PRO A 110 -24.60 -14.33 10.08
C PRO A 110 -23.09 -14.48 10.23
N ARG A 111 -22.34 -14.38 9.14
CA ARG A 111 -20.98 -13.84 9.24
C ARG A 111 -21.15 -12.34 9.32
N ASN A 112 -20.75 -11.79 10.47
CA ASN A 112 -20.49 -10.36 10.62
C ASN A 112 -19.81 -9.86 9.35
N LEU A 113 -20.52 -9.06 8.56
CA LEU A 113 -19.91 -8.02 7.74
C LEU A 113 -19.15 -7.17 8.74
N GLY A 114 -17.89 -7.55 8.99
CA GLY A 114 -16.98 -6.77 9.77
C GLY A 114 -16.87 -5.43 9.08
N VAL A 115 -17.61 -4.46 9.60
CA VAL A 115 -17.09 -3.10 9.68
C VAL A 115 -15.76 -3.25 10.42
N TYR A 116 -14.69 -3.47 9.67
CA TYR A 116 -13.37 -3.21 10.19
C TYR A 116 -13.30 -1.69 10.30
N ASP A 117 -13.77 -1.20 11.44
CA ASP A 117 -13.47 0.13 11.92
C ASP A 117 -11.94 0.18 12.12
N MET A 118 -11.23 0.52 11.04
CA MET A 118 -9.78 0.72 11.01
C MET A 118 -9.40 2.07 11.67
N ASN A 119 -10.05 2.39 12.80
CA ASN A 119 -9.67 3.48 13.71
C ASN A 119 -9.30 2.96 15.12
N GLY A 120 -9.18 1.65 15.32
CA GLY A 120 -8.83 1.04 16.60
C GLY A 120 -7.43 0.44 16.65
N SER A 121 -6.58 0.94 17.55
CA SER A 121 -5.28 0.38 17.93
C SER A 121 -5.26 -1.15 17.99
N TYR A 122 -4.49 -1.78 17.11
CA TYR A 122 -4.21 -3.20 17.20
C TYR A 122 -3.30 -3.49 18.39
N ASN A 123 -3.87 -4.08 19.45
CA ASN A 123 -3.12 -4.73 20.52
C ASN A 123 -2.42 -5.98 19.97
N PHE A 124 -1.20 -5.82 19.47
CA PHE A 124 -0.30 -6.92 19.17
C PHE A 124 0.16 -7.55 20.50
N LYS A 125 -0.15 -8.84 20.73
CA LYS A 125 0.55 -9.60 21.76
C LYS A 125 2.00 -9.77 21.30
N PRO A 126 3.01 -9.33 22.07
CA PRO A 126 4.40 -9.46 21.67
C PRO A 126 4.77 -10.95 21.64
N GLN A 127 5.04 -11.48 20.45
CA GLN A 127 5.78 -12.73 20.31
C GLN A 127 7.23 -12.44 20.70
N HIS A 128 7.76 -13.26 21.61
CA HIS A 128 9.12 -13.19 22.11
C HIS A 128 10.16 -13.28 20.97
N TYR A 129 10.64 -12.13 20.51
CA TYR A 129 11.92 -12.01 19.80
C TYR A 129 12.97 -11.49 20.78
N SER A 130 13.46 -12.38 21.63
CA SER A 130 14.69 -12.15 22.38
C SER A 130 15.76 -13.04 21.77
N SER A 131 16.62 -12.43 20.96
CA SER A 131 17.97 -12.86 20.58
C SER A 131 18.25 -12.33 19.18
N MET A 132 19.46 -11.78 19.00
CA MET A 132 20.07 -11.29 17.76
C MET A 132 20.17 -9.79 17.54
N TYR A 133 20.57 -9.00 18.55
CA TYR A 133 21.34 -7.76 18.30
C TYR A 133 22.39 -7.57 19.40
N ASN A 134 23.57 -8.13 19.20
CA ASN A 134 24.73 -7.92 20.08
C ASN A 134 25.97 -7.64 19.23
N HIS A 135 25.97 -6.55 18.45
CA HIS A 135 27.21 -5.95 17.94
C HIS A 135 26.99 -4.47 17.62
N CYS A 136 27.20 -3.59 18.61
CA CYS A 136 27.68 -2.24 18.37
C CYS A 136 28.50 -1.76 19.56
N SER A 137 29.74 -1.38 19.29
CA SER A 137 30.80 -1.13 20.28
C SER A 137 30.92 0.36 20.58
N ILE A 138 30.02 0.90 21.40
CA ILE A 138 30.25 2.00 22.36
C ILE A 138 29.14 1.86 23.41
N ARG A 139 29.44 1.26 24.57
CA ARG A 139 28.55 1.27 25.74
C ARG A 139 29.10 2.26 26.77
N PRO A 140 28.31 3.19 27.32
CA PRO A 140 28.67 3.89 28.55
C PRO A 140 28.86 2.83 29.66
N ARG A 141 30.10 2.67 30.13
CA ARG A 141 30.57 1.46 30.84
C ARG A 141 29.87 1.13 32.15
N ASN A 142 29.01 2.00 32.69
CA ASN A 142 28.46 1.86 34.04
C ASN A 142 26.92 2.06 34.18
N MET A 143 26.15 2.26 33.10
CA MET A 143 24.68 2.54 33.22
C MET A 143 23.77 1.45 32.64
N PHE A 144 24.26 0.58 31.75
CA PHE A 144 23.43 -0.38 31.01
C PHE A 144 24.05 -1.79 31.00
N ASP A 145 24.11 -2.44 32.16
CA ASP A 145 24.49 -3.85 32.28
C ASP A 145 23.23 -4.74 32.35
N PHE A 146 22.50 -4.80 31.22
CA PHE A 146 21.35 -5.68 31.04
C PHE A 146 21.80 -6.97 30.35
N ARG A 147 22.27 -7.96 31.13
CA ARG A 147 22.23 -9.37 30.69
C ARG A 147 20.81 -9.88 30.95
N SER A 148 20.14 -10.36 29.90
CA SER A 148 18.82 -10.99 30.00
C SER A 148 18.99 -12.39 30.59
N ASP A 149 19.01 -12.48 31.92
CA ASP A 149 18.71 -13.71 32.64
C ASP A 149 17.30 -13.57 33.22
N ASN A 150 16.29 -13.95 32.42
CA ASN A 150 14.86 -13.77 32.72
C ASN A 150 14.32 -14.57 33.92
N ASN A 151 15.17 -15.22 34.70
CA ASN A 151 14.76 -16.13 35.79
C ASN A 151 15.17 -15.68 37.20
N ASN A 152 15.65 -14.45 37.41
CA ASN A 152 16.10 -14.00 38.74
C ASN A 152 15.29 -12.82 39.32
N PRO A 153 14.56 -12.97 40.45
CA PRO A 153 13.75 -11.91 41.08
C PRO A 153 14.52 -10.63 41.43
N LEU A 154 15.83 -10.75 41.72
CA LEU A 154 16.72 -9.62 42.01
C LEU A 154 17.02 -8.77 40.77
N HIS A 155 16.96 -9.35 39.56
CA HIS A 155 17.11 -8.62 38.29
C HIS A 155 15.91 -7.69 38.06
N ASN A 156 14.69 -8.18 38.29
CA ASN A 156 13.46 -7.38 38.17
C ASN A 156 13.41 -6.21 39.17
N GLN A 157 13.94 -6.38 40.39
CA GLN A 157 14.07 -5.26 41.34
C GLN A 157 15.11 -4.22 40.90
N ARG A 158 16.22 -4.65 40.28
CA ARG A 158 17.25 -3.74 39.77
C ARG A 158 16.78 -2.95 38.56
N VAL A 159 16.13 -3.61 37.60
CA VAL A 159 15.51 -2.99 36.42
C VAL A 159 14.46 -1.95 36.85
N ASN A 160 13.61 -2.28 37.84
CA ASN A 160 12.62 -1.35 38.38
C ASN A 160 13.25 -0.15 39.11
N ARG A 161 14.34 -0.34 39.86
CA ARG A 161 15.07 0.79 40.49
C ARG A 161 15.73 1.69 39.44
N SER A 162 16.41 1.13 38.43
CA SER A 162 16.99 1.91 37.34
C SER A 162 15.95 2.66 36.50
N GLN A 163 14.74 2.08 36.32
CA GLN A 163 13.62 2.77 35.66
C GLN A 163 13.05 3.92 36.50
N GLN A 164 13.03 3.80 37.83
CA GLN A 164 12.61 4.89 38.71
C GLN A 164 13.59 6.04 38.66
N ASP A 165 14.90 5.78 38.74
CA ASP A 165 15.94 6.81 38.65
C ASP A 165 15.90 7.54 37.28
N PHE A 166 15.67 6.80 36.19
CA PHE A 166 15.55 7.36 34.85
C PHE A 166 14.31 8.25 34.63
N ARG A 167 13.21 7.97 35.32
CA ARG A 167 12.00 8.82 35.25
C ARG A 167 12.26 10.21 35.81
N HIS A 168 13.22 10.35 36.72
CA HIS A 168 13.58 11.63 37.33
C HIS A 168 14.59 12.44 36.51
N LEU A 169 15.28 11.84 35.54
CA LEU A 169 16.22 12.54 34.65
C LEU A 169 15.48 13.51 33.72
N SER A 170 16.02 14.71 33.54
CA SER A 170 15.51 15.66 32.53
C SER A 170 15.94 15.24 31.12
N LEU A 171 15.30 15.79 30.08
CA LEU A 171 15.74 15.52 28.70
C LEU A 171 17.19 15.97 28.45
N LYS A 172 17.64 17.02 29.15
CA LYS A 172 19.03 17.50 29.10
C LYS A 172 20.01 16.45 29.64
N ASP A 173 19.63 15.73 30.70
CA ASP A 173 20.45 14.66 31.27
C ASP A 173 20.53 13.42 30.36
N LEU A 174 19.56 13.27 29.45
CA LEU A 174 19.49 12.17 28.48
C LEU A 174 20.21 12.48 27.16
N LYS A 175 20.74 13.70 26.99
CA LYS A 175 21.48 14.09 25.79
C LYS A 175 22.64 13.13 25.52
N GLY A 176 22.76 12.69 24.26
CA GLY A 176 23.70 11.69 23.78
C GLY A 176 23.21 10.25 23.91
N LEU A 177 22.04 10.02 24.51
CA LEU A 177 21.44 8.69 24.68
C LEU A 177 20.06 8.57 24.03
N ILE A 178 19.47 9.64 23.51
CA ILE A 178 18.09 9.69 23.05
C ILE A 178 17.86 8.69 21.92
N VAL A 179 18.75 8.66 20.91
CA VAL A 179 18.62 7.73 19.77
C VAL A 179 18.70 6.27 20.24
N PHE A 180 19.59 5.96 21.18
CA PHE A 180 19.70 4.63 21.76
C PHE A 180 18.43 4.22 22.53
N LEU A 181 17.90 5.14 23.34
CA LEU A 181 16.67 4.95 24.11
C LEU A 181 15.43 4.84 23.22
N ALA A 182 15.39 5.53 22.07
CA ALA A 182 14.29 5.48 21.12
C ALA A 182 14.09 4.09 20.51
N LYS A 183 15.16 3.29 20.40
CA LYS A 183 15.12 1.92 19.85
C LYS A 183 14.77 0.85 20.89
N ASP A 184 14.45 1.24 22.11
CA ASP A 184 13.98 0.33 23.15
C ASP A 184 12.48 0.53 23.43
N GLN A 185 11.76 -0.57 23.57
CA GLN A 185 10.31 -0.59 23.80
C GLN A 185 9.87 0.26 25.00
N HIS A 186 10.56 0.14 26.13
CA HIS A 186 10.18 0.79 27.37
C HIS A 186 10.69 2.22 27.39
N TRP A 187 11.93 2.43 26.93
CA TRP A 187 12.55 3.75 26.96
C TRP A 187 11.94 4.71 25.93
N CYS A 188 11.58 4.24 24.74
CA CYS A 188 10.85 5.07 23.77
C CYS A 188 9.53 5.56 24.34
N ARG A 189 8.80 4.70 25.09
CA ARG A 189 7.55 5.10 25.73
C ARG A 189 7.77 6.14 26.83
N ILE A 190 8.87 6.03 27.58
CA ILE A 190 9.24 7.02 28.60
C ILE A 190 9.66 8.34 27.94
N LEU A 191 10.43 8.29 26.85
CA LEU A 191 10.80 9.47 26.06
C LEU A 191 9.56 10.21 25.56
N GLN A 192 8.61 9.51 24.92
CA GLN A 192 7.35 10.12 24.44
C GLN A 192 6.57 10.81 25.56
N ARG A 193 6.50 10.24 26.76
CA ARG A 193 5.83 10.87 27.92
C ARG A 193 6.55 12.11 28.42
N LYS A 194 7.88 12.07 28.45
CA LYS A 194 8.70 13.27 28.76
C LYS A 194 8.51 14.37 27.70
N PHE A 195 8.07 13.99 26.51
CA PHE A 195 7.81 14.85 25.36
C PHE A 195 6.32 15.17 25.15
N GLU A 196 5.47 15.05 26.18
CA GLU A 196 4.06 15.44 26.10
C GLU A 196 3.89 16.96 25.99
N ASN A 197 4.69 17.75 26.73
CA ASN A 197 4.67 19.22 26.70
C ASN A 197 6.11 19.79 26.83
N PRO A 198 6.99 19.57 25.84
CA PRO A 198 8.38 20.01 25.94
C PRO A 198 8.52 21.52 25.74
N SER A 199 9.59 22.10 26.29
CA SER A 199 9.99 23.47 25.95
C SER A 199 10.62 23.52 24.55
N VAL A 200 10.71 24.72 23.95
CA VAL A 200 11.35 24.90 22.64
C VAL A 200 12.80 24.39 22.67
N GLU A 201 13.54 24.66 23.75
CA GLU A 201 14.92 24.18 23.90
C GLU A 201 15.02 22.66 24.01
N GLU A 202 14.01 22.00 24.58
CA GLU A 202 13.95 20.54 24.65
C GLU A 202 13.65 19.94 23.28
N VAL A 203 12.77 20.57 22.49
CA VAL A 203 12.52 20.17 21.09
C VAL A 203 13.78 20.27 20.26
N GLU A 204 14.47 21.41 20.30
CA GLU A 204 15.72 21.64 19.57
C GLU A 204 16.82 20.63 19.98
N LEU A 205 16.97 20.37 21.28
CA LEU A 205 17.96 19.42 21.79
C LEU A 205 17.71 18.00 21.26
N VAL A 206 16.45 17.53 21.35
CA VAL A 206 16.07 16.20 20.89
C VAL A 206 16.19 16.11 19.37
N LEU A 207 15.69 17.11 18.64
CA LEU A 207 15.74 17.13 17.18
C LEU A 207 17.19 17.11 16.67
N ALA A 208 18.08 17.91 17.25
CA ALA A 208 19.50 17.95 16.88
C ALA A 208 20.21 16.60 17.05
N GLU A 209 19.79 15.78 18.01
CA GLU A 209 20.33 14.42 18.19
C GLU A 209 19.67 13.39 17.27
N VAL A 210 18.36 13.55 17.00
CA VAL A 210 17.56 12.58 16.24
C VAL A 210 17.70 12.74 14.73
N ILE A 211 17.91 13.95 14.22
CA ILE A 211 17.72 14.28 12.81
C ILE A 211 18.57 13.43 11.85
N ASP A 212 19.83 13.14 12.20
CA ASP A 212 20.72 12.31 11.39
C ASP A 212 20.40 10.81 11.46
N HIS A 213 19.67 10.40 12.51
CA HIS A 213 19.21 9.04 12.73
C HIS A 213 17.74 8.82 12.35
N ALA A 214 17.02 9.89 11.97
CA ALA A 214 15.61 9.85 11.62
C ALA A 214 15.28 8.80 10.54
N PRO A 215 16.06 8.63 9.45
CA PRO A 215 15.81 7.59 8.44
C PRO A 215 15.70 6.17 9.02
N GLU A 216 16.61 5.84 9.94
CA GLU A 216 16.65 4.55 10.61
C GLU A 216 15.50 4.44 11.64
N LEU A 217 15.29 5.49 12.42
CA LEU A 217 14.25 5.51 13.46
C LEU A 217 12.84 5.42 12.87
N MET A 218 12.59 6.01 11.69
CA MET A 218 11.29 5.89 11.00
C MET A 218 10.92 4.44 10.68
N GLN A 219 11.90 3.56 10.45
CA GLN A 219 11.71 2.14 10.14
C GLN A 219 11.87 1.23 11.36
N ASP A 220 12.33 1.77 12.50
CA ASP A 220 12.53 1.01 13.73
C ASP A 220 11.19 0.66 14.41
N PRO A 221 11.00 -0.55 14.96
CA PRO A 221 9.77 -0.96 15.66
C PRO A 221 9.34 -0.06 16.82
N PHE A 222 10.26 0.69 17.43
CA PHE A 222 10.01 1.59 18.53
C PHE A 222 10.36 3.04 18.20
N GLY A 223 11.46 3.27 17.48
CA GLY A 223 11.96 4.59 17.11
C GLY A 223 10.96 5.42 16.30
N ASN A 224 10.10 4.75 15.52
CA ASN A 224 9.11 5.41 14.67
C ASN A 224 8.14 6.27 15.49
N TYR A 225 7.82 5.86 16.72
CA TYR A 225 6.94 6.60 17.60
C TYR A 225 7.55 7.93 18.06
N LEU A 226 8.87 7.97 18.28
CA LEU A 226 9.55 9.22 18.61
C LEU A 226 9.53 10.18 17.42
N VAL A 227 9.76 9.67 16.19
CA VAL A 227 9.70 10.50 14.97
C VAL A 227 8.29 11.04 14.74
N GLN A 228 7.25 10.21 14.90
CA GLN A 228 5.85 10.67 14.85
C GLN A 228 5.59 11.77 15.90
N LYS A 229 6.09 11.60 17.13
CA LYS A 229 5.93 12.59 18.19
C LYS A 229 6.65 13.90 17.87
N LEU A 230 7.83 13.84 17.27
CA LEU A 230 8.54 15.02 16.79
C LEU A 230 7.73 15.74 15.71
N ILE A 231 7.17 15.03 14.73
CA ILE A 231 6.31 15.64 13.70
C ILE A 231 5.11 16.36 14.34
N GLU A 232 4.49 15.82 15.40
CA GLU A 232 3.38 16.47 16.10
C GLU A 232 3.73 17.85 16.66
N ILE A 233 4.89 17.96 17.29
CA ILE A 233 5.20 19.12 18.12
C ILE A 233 6.16 20.11 17.46
N CYS A 234 6.92 19.66 16.45
CA CYS A 234 7.83 20.51 15.70
C CYS A 234 7.05 21.57 14.91
N ASP A 235 7.67 22.73 14.73
CA ASP A 235 7.18 23.76 13.83
C ASP A 235 7.41 23.37 12.34
N GLU A 236 7.02 24.26 11.43
CA GLU A 236 7.11 23.99 9.99
C GLU A 236 8.56 23.85 9.49
N GLU A 237 9.50 24.64 10.03
CA GLU A 237 10.92 24.57 9.67
C GLU A 237 11.53 23.24 10.13
N GLN A 238 11.27 22.86 11.37
CA GLN A 238 11.73 21.61 11.97
C GLN A 238 11.10 20.38 11.29
N ARG A 239 9.80 20.41 10.95
CA ARG A 239 9.15 19.36 10.15
C ARG A 239 9.80 19.21 8.77
N THR A 240 10.17 20.34 8.15
CA THR A 240 10.87 20.35 6.88
C THR A 240 12.25 19.71 6.99
N GLN A 241 12.98 19.93 8.10
CA GLN A 241 14.22 19.20 8.37
C GLN A 241 13.99 17.69 8.49
N ILE A 242 12.96 17.26 9.23
CA ILE A 242 12.60 15.83 9.36
C ILE A 242 12.29 15.24 7.97
N LEU A 243 11.54 15.96 7.14
CA LEU A 243 11.24 15.54 5.76
C LEU A 243 12.52 15.42 4.93
N ALA A 244 13.41 16.40 4.98
CA ALA A 244 14.69 16.38 4.29
C ALA A 244 15.54 15.15 4.67
N SER A 245 15.44 14.68 5.92
CA SER A 245 16.11 13.45 6.33
C SER A 245 15.66 12.22 5.54
N MET A 246 14.41 12.18 5.04
CA MET A 246 13.90 11.04 4.25
C MET A 246 14.67 10.84 2.93
N THR A 247 15.32 11.88 2.40
CA THR A 247 16.22 11.75 1.24
C THR A 247 17.37 10.78 1.52
N LYS A 248 17.80 10.65 2.78
CA LYS A 248 18.88 9.77 3.23
C LYS A 248 18.49 8.28 3.21
N ILE A 249 17.19 7.95 3.14
CA ILE A 249 16.70 6.56 3.15
C ILE A 249 17.21 5.78 1.92
N GLN A 250 17.34 6.43 0.77
CA GLN A 250 17.88 5.80 -0.44
C GLN A 250 19.33 5.34 -0.25
N PHE A 251 20.13 6.11 0.49
CA PHE A 251 21.55 5.83 0.73
C PHE A 251 21.78 4.73 1.77
N GLN A 252 20.78 4.40 2.60
CA GLN A 252 20.86 3.24 3.49
C GLN A 252 20.59 1.93 2.74
N LEU A 253 19.79 1.98 1.66
CA LEU A 253 19.45 0.81 0.84
C LEU A 253 20.55 0.43 -0.15
N ASN A 254 21.35 1.40 -0.60
CA ASN A 254 22.48 1.19 -1.51
C ASN A 254 23.76 1.60 -0.75
N SER A 255 24.65 0.65 -0.41
CA SER A 255 25.81 0.79 0.49
C SER A 255 26.91 1.83 0.10
N CYS A 256 26.56 3.02 -0.41
CA CYS A 256 27.47 4.09 -0.77
C CYS A 256 27.07 5.37 -0.05
N GLY A 257 27.81 5.70 1.01
CA GLY A 257 27.64 6.92 1.79
C GLY A 257 28.09 8.17 1.02
N SER A 258 27.27 9.21 1.10
CA SER A 258 27.66 10.61 0.91
C SER A 258 26.72 11.47 1.75
N GLU A 259 27.30 12.23 2.68
CA GLU A 259 26.65 12.80 3.88
C GLU A 259 26.04 14.20 3.70
N ASN A 260 26.00 14.77 2.49
CA ASN A 260 25.60 16.17 2.34
C ASN A 260 24.18 16.31 1.80
N VAL A 261 23.21 16.36 2.72
CA VAL A 261 21.89 16.94 2.45
C VAL A 261 22.09 18.45 2.45
N GLY A 262 22.05 19.08 1.26
CA GLY A 262 21.95 20.53 1.16
C GLY A 262 20.69 21.04 1.87
N ALA A 263 20.61 22.34 2.14
CA ALA A 263 19.40 22.92 2.74
C ALA A 263 18.18 22.58 1.87
N PHE A 264 17.19 21.90 2.46
CA PHE A 264 15.92 21.57 1.80
C PHE A 264 15.13 22.87 1.66
N ASN A 265 15.00 23.38 0.44
CA ASN A 265 14.41 24.68 0.16
C ASN A 265 13.01 24.55 -0.45
N ASN A 266 12.36 23.38 -0.29
CA ASN A 266 11.10 23.02 -0.94
C ASN A 266 11.14 23.20 -2.47
N THR A 267 12.33 23.09 -3.08
CA THR A 267 12.45 23.18 -4.55
C THR A 267 11.99 21.88 -5.20
N GLU A 268 11.64 21.95 -6.49
CA GLU A 268 11.24 20.76 -7.23
C GLU A 268 12.29 19.64 -7.13
N ALA A 269 13.59 19.99 -7.24
CA ALA A 269 14.71 19.06 -7.10
C ALA A 269 14.79 18.40 -5.71
N ASP A 270 14.53 19.17 -4.65
CA ASP A 270 14.48 18.64 -3.27
C ASP A 270 13.34 17.64 -3.12
N CYS A 271 12.18 17.95 -3.71
CA CYS A 271 11.02 17.06 -3.71
C CYS A 271 11.26 15.77 -4.49
N TYR A 272 12.00 15.81 -5.61
CA TYR A 272 12.44 14.62 -6.33
C TYR A 272 13.33 13.72 -5.46
N ALA A 273 14.19 14.29 -4.62
CA ALA A 273 15.07 13.53 -3.74
C ALA A 273 14.30 12.77 -2.63
N LEU A 274 13.08 13.19 -2.28
CA LEU A 274 12.25 12.50 -1.29
C LEU A 274 11.63 11.20 -1.80
N ARG A 275 11.50 11.06 -3.13
CA ARG A 275 10.71 10.00 -3.76
C ARG A 275 11.04 8.59 -3.26
N PRO A 276 12.31 8.17 -3.23
CA PRO A 276 12.64 6.81 -2.81
C PRO A 276 12.33 6.58 -1.33
N GLY A 277 12.53 7.60 -0.50
CA GLY A 277 12.20 7.56 0.93
C GLY A 277 10.69 7.45 1.18
N ILE A 278 9.87 8.20 0.43
CA ILE A 278 8.40 8.14 0.52
C ILE A 278 7.90 6.73 0.18
N VAL A 279 8.34 6.17 -0.95
CA VAL A 279 7.90 4.84 -1.40
C VAL A 279 8.35 3.75 -0.44
N ALA A 280 9.61 3.80 0.03
CA ALA A 280 10.15 2.85 0.99
C ALA A 280 9.36 2.88 2.32
N LEU A 281 9.14 4.07 2.89
CA LEU A 281 8.41 4.21 4.15
C LEU A 281 6.93 3.81 4.01
N THR A 282 6.29 4.11 2.88
CA THR A 282 4.89 3.75 2.64
C THR A 282 4.67 2.23 2.72
N LYS A 283 5.65 1.44 2.29
CA LYS A 283 5.59 -0.03 2.30
C LYS A 283 6.21 -0.66 3.57
N ASP A 284 6.90 0.14 4.39
CA ASP A 284 7.57 -0.35 5.58
C ASP A 284 6.60 -0.70 6.72
N ASN A 285 6.98 -1.66 7.57
CA ASN A 285 6.16 -2.13 8.70
C ASN A 285 5.95 -1.06 9.77
N ASN A 286 6.83 -0.07 9.88
CA ASN A 286 6.77 1.00 10.87
C ASN A 286 6.68 2.37 10.19
N GLY A 287 7.41 2.57 9.10
CA GLY A 287 7.50 3.81 8.34
C GLY A 287 6.16 4.30 7.79
N HIS A 288 5.20 3.40 7.53
CA HIS A 288 3.90 3.79 7.01
C HIS A 288 3.11 4.64 8.02
N HIS A 289 3.33 4.46 9.33
CA HIS A 289 2.76 5.34 10.36
C HIS A 289 3.35 6.74 10.33
N VAL A 290 4.65 6.86 10.00
CA VAL A 290 5.30 8.16 9.80
C VAL A 290 4.69 8.87 8.60
N ILE A 291 4.50 8.16 7.47
CA ILE A 291 3.83 8.72 6.28
C ILE A 291 2.40 9.17 6.60
N GLN A 292 1.64 8.38 7.36
CA GLN A 292 0.29 8.78 7.82
C GLN A 292 0.33 10.04 8.68
N GLN A 293 1.35 10.20 9.53
CA GLN A 293 1.53 11.40 10.33
C GLN A 293 1.89 12.61 9.46
N CYS A 294 2.71 12.41 8.42
CA CYS A 294 3.04 13.44 7.45
C CYS A 294 1.79 13.96 6.73
N LEU A 295 0.91 13.06 6.28
CA LEU A 295 -0.36 13.41 5.62
C LEU A 295 -1.29 14.28 6.48
N LYS A 296 -1.17 14.24 7.81
CA LYS A 296 -2.04 14.98 8.73
C LYS A 296 -1.51 16.36 9.11
N LEU A 297 -0.19 16.54 9.16
CA LEU A 297 0.42 17.67 9.84
C LEU A 297 1.30 18.57 8.96
N PHE A 298 1.61 18.13 7.75
CA PHE A 298 2.41 18.93 6.83
C PHE A 298 1.54 19.89 6.01
N SER A 299 2.19 20.89 5.41
CA SER A 299 1.53 21.84 4.53
C SER A 299 0.97 21.15 3.28
N ALA A 300 -0.04 21.76 2.65
CA ALA A 300 -0.66 21.23 1.44
C ALA A 300 0.34 21.05 0.28
N GLU A 301 1.37 21.89 0.22
CA GLU A 301 2.44 21.81 -0.78
C GLU A 301 3.26 20.52 -0.61
N ILE A 302 3.70 20.21 0.61
CA ILE A 302 4.47 18.98 0.88
C ILE A 302 3.60 17.74 0.69
N ILE A 303 2.35 17.78 1.16
CA ILE A 303 1.39 16.67 0.97
C ILE A 303 1.16 16.41 -0.51
N LYS A 304 1.10 17.45 -1.35
CA LYS A 304 0.97 17.29 -2.80
C LYS A 304 2.11 16.45 -3.39
N TYR A 305 3.37 16.74 -3.06
CA TYR A 305 4.51 15.95 -3.55
C TYR A 305 4.46 14.49 -3.10
N LEU A 306 4.06 14.26 -1.84
CA LEU A 306 3.86 12.91 -1.32
C LEU A 306 2.77 12.17 -2.12
N LEU A 307 1.63 12.81 -2.36
CA LEU A 307 0.52 12.22 -3.11
C LEU A 307 0.88 11.95 -4.57
N ASP A 308 1.60 12.88 -5.21
CA ASP A 308 2.04 12.72 -6.59
C ASP A 308 2.99 11.52 -6.72
N GLU A 309 3.90 11.31 -5.76
CA GLU A 309 4.78 10.14 -5.75
C GLU A 309 4.04 8.83 -5.46
N VAL A 310 3.08 8.86 -4.53
CA VAL A 310 2.20 7.71 -4.26
C VAL A 310 1.37 7.35 -5.49
N ALA A 311 0.93 8.35 -6.27
CA ALA A 311 0.20 8.12 -7.52
C ALA A 311 1.10 7.48 -8.60
N ILE A 312 2.34 7.94 -8.75
CA ILE A 312 3.32 7.34 -9.70
C ILE A 312 3.58 5.87 -9.37
N ASN A 313 3.68 5.52 -8.09
CA ASN A 313 3.97 4.16 -7.62
C ASN A 313 2.70 3.40 -7.19
N CYS A 314 1.53 3.84 -7.64
CA CYS A 314 0.24 3.44 -7.10
C CYS A 314 0.03 1.92 -7.07
N LEU A 315 0.28 1.24 -8.19
CA LEU A 315 0.09 -0.22 -8.28
C LEU A 315 0.93 -0.96 -7.23
N GLY A 316 2.24 -0.69 -7.19
CA GLY A 316 3.13 -1.37 -6.26
C GLY A 316 2.88 -1.03 -4.79
N ILE A 317 2.26 0.13 -4.48
CA ILE A 317 1.83 0.51 -3.14
C ILE A 317 0.50 -0.16 -2.78
N ALA A 318 -0.44 -0.21 -3.72
CA ALA A 318 -1.77 -0.78 -3.51
C ALA A 318 -1.73 -2.30 -3.25
N THR A 319 -0.76 -3.00 -3.84
CA THR A 319 -0.54 -4.45 -3.63
C THR A 319 0.39 -4.75 -2.46
N ASP A 320 0.79 -3.74 -1.68
CA ASP A 320 1.58 -3.93 -0.46
C ASP A 320 0.69 -3.95 0.79
N LYS A 321 1.03 -4.79 1.76
CA LYS A 321 0.26 -4.99 2.99
C LYS A 321 0.09 -3.71 3.84
N ASN A 322 1.10 -2.84 3.85
CA ASN A 322 1.09 -1.58 4.58
C ASN A 322 0.66 -0.44 3.63
N GLY A 323 1.17 -0.48 2.40
CA GLY A 323 0.91 0.50 1.37
C GLY A 323 -0.58 0.66 1.02
N CYS A 324 -1.36 -0.42 1.00
CA CYS A 324 -2.79 -0.34 0.70
C CYS A 324 -3.57 0.48 1.75
N CYS A 325 -3.15 0.44 3.02
CA CYS A 325 -3.74 1.23 4.10
C CYS A 325 -3.37 2.71 3.98
N VAL A 326 -2.11 3.01 3.64
CA VAL A 326 -1.66 4.39 3.37
C VAL A 326 -2.40 4.97 2.18
N LEU A 327 -2.56 4.19 1.10
CA LEU A 327 -3.25 4.64 -0.11
C LEU A 327 -4.72 5.02 0.16
N GLN A 328 -5.40 4.26 1.02
CA GLN A 328 -6.76 4.60 1.49
C GLN A 328 -6.78 5.91 2.29
N GLN A 329 -5.80 6.12 3.16
CA GLN A 329 -5.66 7.38 3.90
C GLN A 329 -5.38 8.57 2.96
N CYS A 330 -4.50 8.39 1.98
CA CYS A 330 -4.24 9.38 0.93
C CYS A 330 -5.54 9.79 0.23
N MET A 331 -6.41 8.85 -0.12
CA MET A 331 -7.72 9.16 -0.73
C MET A 331 -8.69 9.90 0.20
N ASN A 332 -8.58 9.70 1.52
CA ASN A 332 -9.47 10.33 2.51
C ASN A 332 -9.03 11.76 2.85
N TYR A 333 -7.71 12.02 2.90
CA TYR A 333 -7.15 13.32 3.29
C TYR A 333 -6.81 14.25 2.12
N SER A 334 -6.64 13.70 0.91
CA SER A 334 -6.38 14.51 -0.28
C SER A 334 -7.66 15.16 -0.82
N GLN A 335 -7.49 16.25 -1.58
CA GLN A 335 -8.55 16.90 -2.34
C GLN A 335 -8.02 17.39 -3.70
N GLY A 336 -8.92 17.77 -4.59
CA GLY A 336 -8.58 18.37 -5.88
C GLY A 336 -7.76 17.43 -6.79
N LYS A 337 -6.81 18.00 -7.52
CA LYS A 337 -6.08 17.32 -8.60
C LYS A 337 -5.29 16.09 -8.16
N SER A 338 -4.58 16.15 -7.03
CA SER A 338 -3.80 15.01 -6.55
C SER A 338 -4.70 13.83 -6.16
N ARG A 339 -5.87 14.10 -5.54
CA ARG A 339 -6.87 13.05 -5.26
C ARG A 339 -7.40 12.41 -6.54
N MET A 340 -7.75 13.22 -7.55
CA MET A 340 -8.24 12.71 -8.83
C MET A 340 -7.18 11.89 -9.57
N THR A 341 -5.92 12.34 -9.54
CA THR A 341 -4.78 11.63 -10.15
C THR A 341 -4.61 10.27 -9.49
N LEU A 342 -4.67 10.21 -8.16
CA LEU A 342 -4.60 8.96 -7.41
C LEU A 342 -5.74 7.99 -7.76
N MET A 343 -6.97 8.50 -7.81
CA MET A 343 -8.14 7.70 -8.20
C MET A 343 -8.03 7.20 -9.63
N ALA A 344 -7.53 8.02 -10.56
CA ALA A 344 -7.34 7.63 -11.95
C ALA A 344 -6.34 6.46 -12.07
N GLN A 345 -5.24 6.49 -11.31
CA GLN A 345 -4.26 5.41 -11.27
C GLN A 345 -4.84 4.09 -10.74
N ILE A 346 -5.67 4.15 -9.70
CA ILE A 346 -6.34 2.96 -9.15
C ILE A 346 -7.36 2.41 -10.15
N ILE A 347 -8.15 3.27 -10.79
CA ILE A 347 -9.12 2.86 -11.82
C ILE A 347 -8.41 2.21 -13.00
N ALA A 348 -7.30 2.78 -13.48
CA ALA A 348 -6.51 2.20 -14.57
C ALA A 348 -6.05 0.77 -14.23
N ASN A 349 -5.67 0.52 -12.98
CA ASN A 349 -5.19 -0.79 -12.51
C ASN A 349 -6.29 -1.66 -11.85
N ALA A 350 -7.58 -1.30 -11.96
CA ALA A 350 -8.65 -1.86 -11.13
C ALA A 350 -8.75 -3.39 -11.20
N LEU A 351 -8.57 -4.00 -12.38
CA LEU A 351 -8.67 -5.45 -12.54
C LEU A 351 -7.55 -6.18 -11.77
N ILE A 352 -6.29 -5.75 -11.96
CA ILE A 352 -5.13 -6.32 -11.26
C ILE A 352 -5.30 -6.16 -9.76
N LEU A 353 -5.74 -4.98 -9.31
CA LEU A 353 -5.96 -4.72 -7.90
C LEU A 353 -7.10 -5.55 -7.32
N ALA A 354 -8.18 -5.79 -8.07
CA ALA A 354 -9.32 -6.56 -7.59
C ALA A 354 -8.95 -8.01 -7.27
N GLU A 355 -7.99 -8.59 -7.98
CA GLU A 355 -7.50 -9.96 -7.79
C GLU A 355 -6.40 -10.07 -6.72
N ASP A 356 -5.81 -8.95 -6.29
CA ASP A 356 -4.70 -8.93 -5.35
C ASP A 356 -5.15 -9.06 -3.88
N PRO A 357 -4.41 -9.79 -3.01
CA PRO A 357 -4.74 -9.96 -1.59
C PRO A 357 -4.91 -8.66 -0.77
N TYR A 358 -4.28 -7.56 -1.20
CA TYR A 358 -4.34 -6.25 -0.54
C TYR A 358 -5.04 -5.21 -1.42
N GLY A 359 -4.77 -5.22 -2.73
CA GLY A 359 -5.34 -4.30 -3.70
C GLY A 359 -6.87 -4.35 -3.75
N ASN A 360 -7.48 -5.51 -3.47
CA ASN A 360 -8.94 -5.65 -3.49
C ASN A 360 -9.62 -4.71 -2.48
N TYR A 361 -8.96 -4.44 -1.34
CA TYR A 361 -9.47 -3.49 -0.35
C TYR A 361 -9.41 -2.05 -0.84
N VAL A 362 -8.41 -1.70 -1.66
CA VAL A 362 -8.29 -0.37 -2.27
C VAL A 362 -9.46 -0.13 -3.25
N VAL A 363 -9.78 -1.12 -4.09
CA VAL A 363 -10.92 -1.03 -5.03
C VAL A 363 -12.25 -0.95 -4.26
N GLN A 364 -12.43 -1.79 -3.24
CA GLN A 364 -13.63 -1.75 -2.39
C GLN A 364 -13.77 -0.41 -1.65
N HIS A 365 -12.66 0.18 -1.19
CA HIS A 365 -12.65 1.50 -0.56
C HIS A 365 -13.14 2.58 -1.53
N MET A 366 -12.64 2.57 -2.77
CA MET A 366 -13.08 3.52 -3.79
C MET A 366 -14.58 3.39 -4.12
N LEU A 367 -15.11 2.17 -4.22
CA LEU A 367 -16.55 1.94 -4.36
C LEU A 367 -17.32 2.48 -3.14
N GLY A 368 -16.78 2.28 -1.93
CA GLY A 368 -17.35 2.77 -0.67
C GLY A 368 -17.39 4.29 -0.52
N LEU A 369 -16.61 5.04 -1.31
CA LEU A 369 -16.69 6.51 -1.34
C LEU A 369 -18.01 7.01 -1.95
N ARG A 370 -18.74 6.17 -2.70
CA ARG A 370 -20.02 6.49 -3.35
C ARG A 370 -19.97 7.74 -4.22
N ILE A 371 -18.86 7.94 -4.92
CA ILE A 371 -18.71 9.01 -5.91
C ILE A 371 -19.19 8.44 -7.26
N PRO A 372 -20.33 8.89 -7.82
CA PRO A 372 -20.97 8.22 -8.97
C PRO A 372 -20.05 8.04 -10.18
N GLN A 373 -19.24 9.06 -10.51
CA GLN A 373 -18.29 9.00 -11.63
C GLN A 373 -17.17 7.97 -11.38
N VAL A 374 -16.68 7.86 -10.15
CA VAL A 374 -15.65 6.89 -9.77
C VAL A 374 -16.22 5.47 -9.83
N THR A 375 -17.41 5.24 -9.27
CA THR A 375 -18.11 3.95 -9.35
C THR A 375 -18.30 3.54 -10.80
N THR A 376 -18.87 4.43 -11.62
CA THR A 376 -19.10 4.18 -13.05
C THR A 376 -17.82 3.77 -13.79
N ASN A 377 -16.72 4.50 -13.55
CA ASN A 377 -15.44 4.20 -14.18
C ASN A 377 -14.81 2.89 -13.69
N LEU A 378 -14.94 2.54 -12.41
CA LEU A 378 -14.52 1.24 -11.89
C LEU A 378 -15.32 0.10 -12.53
N LEU A 379 -16.65 0.21 -12.58
CA LEU A 379 -17.49 -0.82 -13.20
C LEU A 379 -17.19 -0.99 -14.69
N LYS A 380 -16.89 0.11 -15.39
CA LYS A 380 -16.47 0.06 -16.79
C LYS A 380 -15.13 -0.69 -16.95
N ARG A 381 -14.18 -0.51 -16.03
CA ARG A 381 -12.88 -1.21 -16.06
C ARG A 381 -12.97 -2.68 -15.70
N LEU A 382 -13.95 -3.09 -14.91
CA LEU A 382 -14.15 -4.49 -14.51
C LEU A 382 -15.11 -5.27 -15.43
N LYS A 383 -15.84 -4.57 -16.32
CA LYS A 383 -16.74 -5.19 -17.30
C LYS A 383 -16.03 -6.25 -18.14
N GLY A 384 -16.68 -7.39 -18.34
CA GLY A 384 -16.15 -8.56 -19.03
C GLY A 384 -15.33 -9.50 -18.14
N SER A 385 -15.09 -9.12 -16.88
CA SER A 385 -14.31 -9.91 -15.91
C SER A 385 -15.13 -10.31 -14.68
N TYR A 386 -16.44 -10.04 -14.60
CA TYR A 386 -17.20 -10.30 -13.38
C TYR A 386 -17.29 -11.80 -13.07
N VAL A 387 -17.34 -12.66 -14.08
CA VAL A 387 -17.35 -14.12 -13.91
C VAL A 387 -16.03 -14.61 -13.29
N SER A 388 -14.90 -14.23 -13.87
CA SER A 388 -13.57 -14.66 -13.37
C SER A 388 -13.28 -14.07 -11.99
N LEU A 389 -13.63 -12.80 -11.76
CA LEU A 389 -13.51 -12.16 -10.45
C LEU A 389 -14.38 -12.85 -9.40
N SER A 390 -15.58 -13.31 -9.76
CA SER A 390 -16.47 -14.01 -8.83
C SER A 390 -15.89 -15.35 -8.34
N GLN A 391 -15.06 -16.00 -9.14
CA GLN A 391 -14.35 -17.25 -8.79
C GLN A 391 -13.00 -17.00 -8.10
N ASN A 392 -12.59 -15.73 -8.01
CA ASN A 392 -11.36 -15.35 -7.32
C ASN A 392 -11.66 -15.05 -5.85
N LYS A 393 -10.84 -15.61 -4.94
CA LYS A 393 -10.96 -15.42 -3.47
C LYS A 393 -11.07 -13.96 -3.02
N TYR A 394 -10.35 -13.06 -3.70
CA TYR A 394 -10.29 -11.63 -3.38
C TYR A 394 -11.27 -10.84 -4.26
N GLY A 395 -11.27 -11.16 -5.57
CA GLY A 395 -12.13 -10.53 -6.57
C GLY A 395 -13.63 -10.67 -6.26
N SER A 396 -14.06 -11.79 -5.66
CA SER A 396 -15.48 -12.02 -5.35
C SER A 396 -16.03 -10.93 -4.43
N ASN A 397 -15.24 -10.49 -3.45
CA ASN A 397 -15.63 -9.40 -2.54
C ASN A 397 -15.76 -8.07 -3.29
N VAL A 398 -14.93 -7.84 -4.30
CA VAL A 398 -15.03 -6.65 -5.17
C VAL A 398 -16.32 -6.69 -5.97
N VAL A 399 -16.68 -7.83 -6.58
CA VAL A 399 -17.94 -7.97 -7.32
C VAL A 399 -19.15 -7.78 -6.41
N GLU A 400 -19.14 -8.36 -5.20
CA GLU A 400 -20.18 -8.12 -4.21
C GLU A 400 -20.31 -6.64 -3.84
N LYS A 401 -19.18 -5.94 -3.72
CA LYS A 401 -19.16 -4.50 -3.44
C LYS A 401 -19.66 -3.69 -4.63
N CYS A 402 -19.32 -4.07 -5.86
CA CYS A 402 -19.85 -3.47 -7.09
C CYS A 402 -21.38 -3.56 -7.10
N LEU A 403 -21.95 -4.75 -6.88
CA LEU A 403 -23.39 -4.97 -6.81
C LEU A 403 -24.08 -4.15 -5.71
N SER A 404 -23.39 -3.92 -4.58
CA SER A 404 -23.96 -3.22 -3.42
C SER A 404 -23.92 -1.70 -3.54
N GLU A 405 -22.91 -1.14 -4.19
CA GLU A 405 -22.67 0.32 -4.24
C GLU A 405 -23.00 0.94 -5.61
N SER A 406 -23.40 0.13 -6.60
CA SER A 406 -23.88 0.60 -7.90
C SER A 406 -25.39 0.90 -7.87
N ASP A 407 -25.86 1.70 -8.82
CA ASP A 407 -27.30 1.87 -9.03
C ASP A 407 -27.96 0.62 -9.68
N GLU A 408 -29.28 0.67 -9.88
CA GLU A 408 -30.06 -0.45 -10.40
C GLU A 408 -29.70 -0.81 -11.85
N ASP A 409 -29.42 0.19 -12.70
CA ASP A 409 -29.03 -0.05 -14.10
C ASP A 409 -27.63 -0.67 -14.17
N GLN A 410 -26.70 -0.17 -13.37
CA GLN A 410 -25.35 -0.68 -13.26
C GLN A 410 -25.30 -2.11 -12.69
N SER A 411 -25.99 -2.37 -11.58
CA SER A 411 -26.07 -3.71 -10.99
C SER A 411 -26.73 -4.70 -11.95
N THR A 412 -27.77 -4.30 -12.67
CA THR A 412 -28.40 -5.13 -13.72
C THR A 412 -27.39 -5.54 -14.79
N LYS A 413 -26.53 -4.62 -15.25
CA LYS A 413 -25.48 -4.95 -16.24
C LYS A 413 -24.48 -5.98 -15.73
N ILE A 414 -24.10 -5.89 -14.45
CA ILE A 414 -23.22 -6.88 -13.81
C ILE A 414 -23.92 -8.24 -13.75
N ILE A 415 -25.19 -8.26 -13.32
CA ILE A 415 -25.97 -9.49 -13.21
C ILE A 415 -26.13 -10.15 -14.58
N MET A 416 -26.46 -9.38 -15.62
CA MET A 416 -26.60 -9.91 -16.97
C MET A 416 -25.30 -10.53 -17.50
N GLU A 417 -24.14 -9.97 -17.19
CA GLU A 417 -22.85 -10.57 -17.54
C GLU A 417 -22.65 -11.94 -16.84
N LEU A 418 -23.05 -12.05 -15.58
CA LEU A 418 -23.00 -13.33 -14.84
C LEU A 418 -23.97 -14.36 -15.43
N LEU A 419 -25.20 -13.95 -15.78
CA LEU A 419 -26.25 -14.81 -16.35
C LEU A 419 -25.93 -15.31 -17.76
N GLN A 420 -25.23 -14.49 -18.55
CA GLN A 420 -24.81 -14.84 -19.90
C GLN A 420 -23.61 -15.80 -19.94
N SER A 421 -22.99 -16.06 -18.79
CA SER A 421 -21.89 -17.03 -18.71
C SER A 421 -22.41 -18.45 -18.91
N PRO A 422 -21.82 -19.25 -19.83
CA PRO A 422 -22.14 -20.66 -19.94
C PRO A 422 -21.80 -21.42 -18.63
N ASP A 423 -20.94 -20.85 -17.79
CA ASP A 423 -20.46 -21.44 -16.54
C ASP A 423 -21.21 -20.95 -15.31
N ILE A 424 -22.39 -20.32 -15.45
CA ILE A 424 -23.17 -19.86 -14.28
C ILE A 424 -23.48 -20.97 -13.27
N SER A 425 -23.70 -22.20 -13.75
CA SER A 425 -23.91 -23.36 -12.88
C SER A 425 -22.66 -23.68 -12.03
N MET A 426 -21.47 -23.40 -12.57
CA MET A 426 -20.21 -23.53 -11.85
C MET A 426 -20.02 -22.40 -10.85
N LEU A 427 -20.47 -21.17 -11.14
CA LEU A 427 -20.45 -20.07 -10.16
C LEU A 427 -21.26 -20.40 -8.90
N LEU A 428 -22.41 -21.04 -9.06
CA LEU A 428 -23.25 -21.47 -7.93
C LEU A 428 -22.58 -22.53 -7.03
N LEU A 429 -21.68 -23.34 -7.61
CA LEU A 429 -20.95 -24.39 -6.89
C LEU A 429 -19.55 -23.94 -6.45
N ASP A 430 -19.10 -22.78 -6.92
CA ASP A 430 -17.77 -22.24 -6.62
C ASP A 430 -17.66 -21.78 -5.16
N PRO A 431 -16.53 -22.02 -4.45
CA PRO A 431 -16.35 -21.62 -3.06
C PRO A 431 -16.52 -20.12 -2.78
N TYR A 432 -16.37 -19.27 -3.80
CA TYR A 432 -16.50 -17.81 -3.71
C TYR A 432 -17.67 -17.30 -4.55
N GLY A 433 -17.85 -17.81 -5.76
CA GLY A 433 -18.87 -17.38 -6.71
C GLY A 433 -20.29 -17.51 -6.18
N ASN A 434 -20.56 -18.52 -5.34
CA ASN A 434 -21.87 -18.71 -4.73
C ASN A 434 -22.34 -17.49 -3.90
N TYR A 435 -21.40 -16.77 -3.25
CA TYR A 435 -21.71 -15.57 -2.49
C TYR A 435 -22.05 -14.39 -3.41
N VAL A 436 -21.38 -14.28 -4.56
CA VAL A 436 -21.69 -13.27 -5.57
C VAL A 436 -23.08 -13.48 -6.14
N ILE A 437 -23.46 -14.73 -6.46
CA ILE A 437 -24.82 -15.02 -6.98
C ILE A 437 -25.89 -14.73 -5.92
N GLN A 438 -25.65 -15.05 -4.64
CA GLN A 438 -26.54 -14.66 -3.55
C GLN A 438 -26.66 -13.13 -3.42
N LYS A 439 -25.55 -12.39 -3.57
CA LYS A 439 -25.55 -10.93 -3.57
C LYS A 439 -26.36 -10.37 -4.75
N ALA A 440 -26.11 -10.90 -5.95
CA ALA A 440 -26.84 -10.55 -7.17
C ALA A 440 -28.35 -10.74 -6.98
N TRP A 441 -28.77 -11.89 -6.46
CA TRP A 441 -30.17 -12.16 -6.12
C TRP A 441 -30.76 -11.16 -5.12
N GLY A 442 -29.97 -10.76 -4.11
CA GLY A 442 -30.39 -9.81 -3.09
C GLY A 442 -30.63 -8.39 -3.60
N VAL A 443 -29.86 -7.95 -4.60
CA VAL A 443 -29.98 -6.60 -5.19
C VAL A 443 -30.88 -6.55 -6.42
N ALA A 444 -31.07 -7.68 -7.11
CA ALA A 444 -31.91 -7.78 -8.31
C ALA A 444 -33.39 -7.52 -8.03
N LYS A 445 -34.08 -6.96 -9.02
CA LYS A 445 -35.54 -6.70 -8.99
C LYS A 445 -36.22 -7.21 -10.25
N GLY A 446 -37.51 -7.53 -10.14
CA GLY A 446 -38.35 -7.95 -11.26
C GLY A 446 -37.78 -9.15 -12.03
N HIS A 447 -37.88 -9.10 -13.36
CA HIS A 447 -37.45 -10.16 -14.27
C HIS A 447 -35.96 -10.52 -14.15
N VAL A 448 -35.10 -9.56 -13.80
CA VAL A 448 -33.65 -9.81 -13.59
C VAL A 448 -33.44 -10.74 -12.41
N ARG A 449 -34.26 -10.59 -11.36
CA ARG A 449 -34.22 -11.49 -10.21
C ARG A 449 -34.72 -12.87 -10.61
N GLU A 450 -35.85 -12.95 -11.30
CA GLU A 450 -36.41 -14.23 -11.76
C GLU A 450 -35.42 -15.01 -12.62
N GLY A 451 -34.69 -14.36 -13.54
CA GLY A 451 -33.72 -15.01 -14.43
C GLY A 451 -32.44 -15.56 -13.78
N ILE A 452 -32.25 -15.37 -12.47
CA ILE A 452 -31.16 -16.01 -11.72
C ILE A 452 -31.50 -17.48 -11.39
N PHE A 453 -32.78 -17.89 -11.46
CA PHE A 453 -33.27 -19.28 -11.26
C PHE A 453 -34.23 -19.73 -12.36
#